data_AF-A0A2N2CMT9-F1
#
_entry.id   AF-A0A2N2CMT9-F1
#
_cell.length_a   1.000
_cell.length_b   1.000
_cell.length_c   1.000
_cell.angle_alpha   90.00
_cell.angle_beta   90.00
_cell.angle_gamma   90.00
#
_symmetry.space_group_name_H-M   'P 1'
#
loop_
_entity.id
_entity.type
_entity.pdbx_description
1 polymer ?
#
loop_
_entity_poly.entity_id
_entity_poly.type
_entity_poly.pdbx_seq_one_letter_code
_entity_poly.pdbx_strand_id
1 'polypeptide(L)'
;MKITDVRLTKEISERVRVIETKKIDLVFSHDNENVVYSVRSIAKKAGFRLTDEVLIAVAASELSTNILRYAGRGMIEVSIVTDEVSQANGIELFASDKGPGINDIEQALKENYSSQANSLGQGLPSV
;
A
#
# COMPACT_ATOMS: atom_id res chain seq x y z
N MET A 1 4.34 -14.69 -11.14
CA MET A 1 3.00 -14.90 -10.56
C MET A 1 2.53 -13.53 -10.10
N LYS A 2 1.44 -13.01 -10.69
CA LYS A 2 0.96 -11.64 -10.44
C LYS A 2 0.59 -11.52 -8.96
N ILE A 3 1.04 -10.47 -8.28
CA ILE A 3 0.50 -10.12 -6.96
C ILE A 3 -1.01 -10.06 -7.13
N THR A 4 -1.66 -10.98 -6.45
CA THR A 4 -3.09 -11.17 -6.42
C THR A 4 -3.69 -9.84 -6.00
N ASP A 5 -4.50 -9.24 -6.88
CA ASP A 5 -5.47 -8.23 -6.48
C ASP A 5 -6.08 -8.69 -5.15
N VAL A 6 -5.84 -7.95 -4.07
CA VAL A 6 -6.63 -8.09 -2.84
C VAL A 6 -8.00 -7.56 -3.21
N ARG A 7 -8.76 -8.40 -3.92
CA ARG A 7 -10.12 -8.10 -4.31
C ARG A 7 -10.92 -8.08 -3.03
N LEU A 8 -11.36 -6.87 -2.67
CA LEU A 8 -12.61 -6.66 -1.96
C LEU A 8 -13.62 -7.73 -2.42
N THR A 9 -14.28 -8.41 -1.48
CA THR A 9 -15.33 -9.39 -1.81
C THR A 9 -16.28 -8.77 -2.84
N LYS A 10 -16.80 -9.57 -3.76
CA LYS A 10 -17.54 -9.10 -4.95
C LYS A 10 -18.63 -8.05 -4.62
N GLU A 11 -19.25 -8.17 -3.44
CA GLU A 11 -20.24 -7.23 -2.91
C GLU A 11 -19.67 -5.84 -2.53
N ILE A 12 -18.44 -5.77 -2.00
CA ILE A 12 -17.79 -4.49 -1.68
C ILE A 12 -17.27 -3.84 -2.97
N SER A 13 -16.73 -4.63 -3.91
CA SER A 13 -16.26 -4.11 -5.20
C SER A 13 -17.37 -3.47 -6.05
N GLU A 14 -18.63 -3.88 -5.88
CA GLU A 14 -19.78 -3.29 -6.59
C GLU A 14 -20.34 -2.04 -5.88
N ARG A 15 -19.97 -1.79 -4.62
CA ARG A 15 -20.46 -0.67 -3.79
C ARG A 15 -19.44 0.44 -3.59
N VAL A 16 -18.19 0.20 -3.94
CA VAL A 16 -17.09 1.13 -3.72
C VAL A 16 -16.71 1.79 -5.04
N ARG A 17 -16.79 3.12 -5.07
CA ARG A 17 -16.42 3.94 -6.22
C ARG A 17 -15.12 4.69 -5.94
N VAL A 18 -14.22 4.73 -6.92
CA VAL A 18 -13.01 5.56 -6.86
C VAL A 18 -13.36 7.01 -7.22
N ILE A 19 -12.93 7.95 -6.38
CA ILE A 19 -13.14 9.40 -6.55
C ILE A 19 -11.91 10.07 -7.15
N GLU A 20 -10.73 9.82 -6.58
CA GLU A 20 -9.47 10.43 -6.97
C GLU A 20 -8.38 9.37 -6.86
N THR A 21 -7.45 9.34 -7.82
CA THR A 21 -6.33 8.42 -7.85
C THR A 21 -5.04 9.18 -8.12
N LYS A 22 -3.97 8.83 -7.40
CA LYS A 22 -2.61 9.31 -7.68
C LYS A 22 -1.65 8.13 -7.81
N LYS A 23 -0.92 8.10 -8.92
CA LYS A 23 0.14 7.12 -9.21
C LYS A 23 1.51 7.71 -8.98
N ILE A 24 2.40 6.91 -8.43
CA ILE A 24 3.76 7.28 -8.07
C ILE A 24 4.67 6.14 -8.49
N ASP A 25 5.50 6.39 -9.49
CA ASP A 25 6.53 5.43 -9.91
C ASP A 25 7.67 5.43 -8.89
N LEU A 26 8.18 4.23 -8.61
CA LEU A 26 9.30 4.01 -7.71
C LEU A 26 10.49 3.52 -8.53
N VAL A 27 11.55 4.32 -8.61
CA VAL A 27 12.80 4.00 -9.31
C VAL A 27 14.00 4.27 -8.40
N PHE A 28 13.92 5.30 -7.56
CA PHE A 28 14.97 5.74 -6.66
C PHE A 28 14.48 5.83 -5.22
N SER A 29 15.40 5.77 -4.26
CA SER A 29 15.06 5.83 -2.83
C SER A 29 14.32 7.11 -2.42
N HIS A 30 14.58 8.24 -3.09
CA HIS A 30 13.90 9.51 -2.82
C HIS A 30 12.42 9.51 -3.26
N ASP A 31 12.01 8.57 -4.12
CA ASP A 31 10.60 8.45 -4.50
C ASP A 31 9.72 8.02 -3.31
N ASN A 32 10.31 7.35 -2.30
CA ASN A 32 9.57 6.98 -1.08
C ASN A 32 9.07 8.23 -0.30
N GLU A 33 9.86 9.31 -0.27
CA GLU A 33 9.43 10.56 0.36
C GLU A 33 8.21 11.17 -0.37
N ASN A 34 8.20 11.06 -1.70
CA ASN A 34 7.06 11.49 -2.52
C ASN A 34 5.83 10.61 -2.30
N VAL A 35 6.00 9.30 -2.08
CA VAL A 35 4.91 8.40 -1.67
C VAL A 35 4.31 8.86 -0.36
N VAL A 36 5.13 9.01 0.69
CA VAL A 36 4.67 9.42 2.02
C VAL A 36 3.93 10.77 1.96
N TYR A 37 4.50 11.76 1.27
CA TYR A 37 3.87 13.07 1.11
C TYR A 37 2.52 12.99 0.40
N SER A 38 2.48 12.27 -0.73
CA SER A 38 1.30 12.15 -1.58
C SER A 38 0.17 11.40 -0.88
N VAL A 39 0.49 10.30 -0.20
CA VAL A 39 -0.48 9.49 0.54
C VAL A 39 -1.08 10.28 1.69
N ARG A 40 -0.28 11.01 2.47
CA ARG A 40 -0.80 11.89 3.52
C ARG A 40 -1.71 12.98 2.97
N SER A 41 -1.34 13.58 1.84
CA SER A 41 -2.15 14.60 1.18
C SER A 41 -3.51 14.04 0.76
N ILE A 42 -3.54 12.84 0.17
CA ILE A 42 -4.77 12.18 -0.27
C ILE A 42 -5.63 11.71 0.93
N ALA A 43 -5.02 11.14 1.97
CA ALA A 43 -5.72 10.76 3.20
C ALA A 43 -6.37 11.97 3.87
N LYS A 44 -5.66 13.10 3.94
CA LYS A 44 -6.22 14.36 4.45
C LYS A 44 -7.41 14.84 3.62
N LYS A 45 -7.31 14.80 2.28
CA LYS A 45 -8.43 15.14 1.39
C LYS A 45 -9.64 14.24 1.58
N ALA A 46 -9.42 12.95 1.87
CA ALA A 46 -10.48 12.00 2.15
C ALA A 46 -11.16 12.22 3.53
N GLY A 47 -10.61 13.09 4.38
CA GLY A 47 -11.20 13.46 5.67
C GLY A 47 -10.67 12.66 6.87
N PHE A 48 -9.56 11.93 6.70
CA PHE A 48 -8.93 11.19 7.79
C PHE A 48 -8.31 12.13 8.83
N ARG A 49 -8.21 11.64 10.07
CA ARG A 49 -7.54 12.38 11.15
C ARG A 49 -6.03 12.24 11.00
N LEU A 50 -5.29 13.18 11.59
CA LEU A 50 -3.82 13.17 11.57
C LEU A 50 -3.20 11.82 11.98
N THR A 51 -3.77 11.15 12.99
CA THR A 51 -3.29 9.83 13.43
C THR A 51 -3.41 8.81 12.31
N ASP A 52 -4.56 8.76 11.62
CA ASP A 52 -4.80 7.83 10.52
C ASP A 52 -3.97 8.18 9.29
N GLU A 53 -3.81 9.49 8.98
CA GLU A 53 -2.91 9.95 7.92
C GLU A 53 -1.49 9.41 8.10
N VAL A 54 -0.99 9.43 9.35
CA VAL A 54 0.35 8.91 9.68
C VAL A 54 0.41 7.39 9.51
N LEU A 55 -0.59 6.66 10.00
CA LEU A 55 -0.64 5.20 9.88
C LEU A 55 -0.67 4.73 8.42
N ILE A 56 -1.53 5.35 7.60
CA ILE A 56 -1.64 5.05 6.17
C ILE A 56 -0.30 5.35 5.46
N ALA A 57 0.39 6.42 5.85
CA ALA A 57 1.67 6.79 5.27
C ALA A 57 2.81 5.81 5.67
N VAL A 58 2.78 5.30 6.90
CA VAL A 58 3.70 4.24 7.34
C VAL A 58 3.50 2.99 6.50
N ALA A 59 2.25 2.55 6.33
CA ALA A 59 1.93 1.40 5.47
C ALA A 59 2.43 1.59 4.03
N ALA A 60 2.20 2.76 3.44
CA ALA A 60 2.69 3.08 2.10
C ALA A 60 4.23 3.10 2.01
N SER A 61 4.93 3.55 3.05
CA SER A 61 6.40 3.55 3.11
C SER A 61 6.95 2.12 3.19
N GLU A 62 6.32 1.23 3.95
CA GLU A 62 6.70 -0.18 4.01
C GLU A 62 6.53 -0.86 2.65
N LEU A 63 5.39 -0.64 1.98
CA LEU A 63 5.15 -1.14 0.62
C LEU A 63 6.20 -0.62 -0.37
N SER A 64 6.48 0.69 -0.34
CA SER A 64 7.48 1.32 -1.22
C SER A 64 8.89 0.79 -0.98
N THR A 65 9.25 0.62 0.29
CA THR A 65 10.56 0.08 0.70
C THR A 65 10.71 -1.36 0.24
N ASN A 66 9.67 -2.18 0.37
CA ASN A 66 9.67 -3.55 -0.13
C ASN A 66 9.88 -3.60 -1.66
N ILE A 67 9.15 -2.77 -2.42
CA ILE A 67 9.33 -2.67 -3.87
C ILE A 67 10.77 -2.29 -4.23
N LEU A 68 11.29 -1.19 -3.66
CA LEU A 68 12.63 -0.70 -3.99
C LEU A 68 13.72 -1.70 -3.58
N ARG A 69 13.57 -2.36 -2.42
CA ARG A 69 14.55 -3.32 -1.91
C ARG A 69 14.57 -4.62 -2.71
N TYR A 70 13.42 -5.19 -3.04
CA TYR A 70 13.34 -6.55 -3.58
C TYR A 70 13.08 -6.60 -5.09
N ALA A 71 12.43 -5.59 -5.66
CA ALA A 71 12.13 -5.52 -7.09
C ALA A 71 12.92 -4.43 -7.84
N GLY A 72 13.55 -3.49 -7.10
CA GLY A 72 14.32 -2.36 -7.64
C GLY A 72 13.47 -1.25 -8.24
N ARG A 73 12.29 -1.57 -8.78
CA ARG A 73 11.31 -0.60 -9.28
C ARG A 73 9.88 -1.13 -9.19
N GLY A 74 8.93 -0.21 -9.17
CA GLY A 74 7.52 -0.52 -9.18
C GLY A 74 6.67 0.74 -9.14
N MET A 75 5.48 0.65 -8.59
CA MET A 75 4.53 1.75 -8.50
C MET A 75 3.66 1.61 -7.25
N ILE A 76 3.35 2.75 -6.65
CA ILE A 76 2.29 2.90 -5.67
C ILE A 76 1.17 3.73 -6.28
N GLU A 77 -0.05 3.26 -6.13
CA GLU A 77 -1.28 3.98 -6.40
C GLU A 77 -2.01 4.21 -5.09
N VAL A 78 -2.44 5.45 -4.85
CA VAL A 78 -3.30 5.81 -3.73
C VAL A 78 -4.60 6.38 -4.28
N SER A 79 -5.72 5.82 -3.83
CA SER A 79 -7.05 6.18 -4.29
C SER A 79 -7.95 6.57 -3.13
N ILE A 80 -8.68 7.68 -3.27
CA ILE A 80 -9.85 7.96 -2.43
C ILE A 80 -10.99 7.12 -2.98
N VAL A 81 -11.55 6.28 -2.12
CA VAL A 81 -12.71 5.47 -2.46
C VAL A 81 -13.91 5.90 -1.62
N THR A 82 -15.12 5.71 -2.13
CA THR A 82 -16.35 6.00 -1.39
C THR A 82 -17.29 4.82 -1.45
N ASP A 83 -17.86 4.48 -0.30
CA ASP A 83 -18.94 3.50 -0.23
C ASP A 83 -20.25 4.19 -0.63
N GLU A 84 -20.90 3.70 -1.68
CA GLU A 84 -22.08 4.34 -2.26
C GLU A 84 -23.31 4.31 -1.32
N VAL A 85 -23.34 3.43 -0.33
CA VAL A 85 -24.49 3.30 0.59
C VAL A 85 -24.33 4.23 1.78
N SER A 86 -23.19 4.19 2.44
CA SER A 86 -22.88 4.99 3.62
C SER A 86 -22.35 6.39 3.29
N GLN A 87 -21.93 6.61 2.04
CA GLN A 87 -21.21 7.80 1.58
C GLN A 87 -19.92 8.07 2.36
N ALA A 88 -19.39 7.04 3.04
CA ALA A 88 -18.14 7.14 3.78
C ALA A 88 -16.95 7.05 2.82
N ASN A 89 -15.95 7.90 3.03
CA ASN A 89 -14.70 7.86 2.28
C ASN A 89 -13.70 6.90 2.93
N GLY A 90 -12.93 6.22 2.09
CA GLY A 90 -11.81 5.35 2.44
C GLY A 90 -10.57 5.67 1.62
N ILE A 91 -9.48 4.99 1.95
CA ILE A 91 -8.23 5.01 1.19
C ILE A 91 -7.91 3.59 0.72
N GLU A 92 -7.62 3.44 -0.56
CA GLU A 92 -7.04 2.24 -1.15
C GLU A 92 -5.59 2.52 -1.52
N LEU A 93 -4.69 1.62 -1.09
CA LEU A 93 -3.29 1.61 -1.50
C LEU A 93 -3.06 0.37 -2.36
N PHE A 94 -2.61 0.58 -3.59
CA PHE A 94 -2.23 -0.49 -4.50
C PHE A 94 -0.74 -0.41 -4.80
N ALA A 95 -0.03 -1.51 -4.60
CA ALA A 95 1.40 -1.64 -4.79
C ALA A 95 1.68 -2.68 -5.88
N SER A 96 2.50 -2.34 -6.86
CA SER A 96 2.83 -3.23 -7.97
C SER A 96 4.30 -3.20 -8.32
N ASP A 97 4.88 -4.39 -8.42
CA ASP A 97 6.25 -4.59 -8.87
C ASP A 97 6.39 -5.84 -9.76
N LYS A 98 7.58 -6.00 -10.34
CA LYS A 98 7.97 -7.17 -11.14
C LYS A 98 9.16 -7.90 -10.52
N GLY A 99 9.26 -7.87 -9.20
CA GLY A 99 10.28 -8.56 -8.43
C GLY A 99 10.08 -10.07 -8.44
N PRO A 100 10.90 -10.81 -7.66
CA PRO A 100 10.88 -12.27 -7.64
C PRO A 100 9.55 -12.87 -7.13
N GLY A 101 8.70 -12.05 -6.52
CA GLY A 101 7.48 -12.49 -5.84
C GLY A 101 7.76 -13.01 -4.42
N ILE A 102 6.69 -13.35 -3.70
CA ILE A 102 6.75 -13.92 -2.36
C ILE A 102 6.50 -15.43 -2.49
N ASN A 103 7.49 -16.25 -2.12
CA ASN A 103 7.41 -17.71 -2.25
C ASN A 103 6.39 -18.35 -1.30
N ASP A 104 6.24 -17.80 -0.10
CA ASP A 104 5.32 -18.28 0.94
C ASP A 104 4.62 -17.08 1.58
N ILE A 105 3.40 -16.79 1.13
CA ILE A 105 2.61 -15.64 1.57
C ILE A 105 2.25 -15.79 3.05
N GLU A 106 1.91 -17.00 3.50
CA GLU A 106 1.55 -17.23 4.91
C GLU A 106 2.73 -16.99 5.84
N GLN A 107 3.95 -17.32 5.43
CA GLN A 107 5.13 -16.96 6.20
C GLN A 107 5.50 -15.49 6.12
N ALA A 108 5.33 -14.85 4.96
CA ALA A 108 5.61 -13.43 4.81
C ALA A 108 4.68 -12.55 5.68
N LEU A 109 3.47 -13.03 5.98
CA LEU A 109 2.50 -12.37 6.86
C LEU A 109 2.68 -12.71 8.36
N LYS A 110 3.59 -13.64 8.73
CA LYS A 110 3.91 -13.93 10.14
C LYS A 110 4.86 -12.88 10.70
N GLU A 111 4.57 -12.41 11.91
CA GLU A 111 5.51 -11.59 12.69
C GLU A 111 6.89 -12.26 12.74
N ASN A 112 7.94 -11.48 12.47
CA ASN A 112 9.37 -11.87 12.50
C ASN A 112 9.88 -12.72 11.33
N TYR A 113 9.18 -12.83 10.19
CA TYR A 113 9.75 -13.48 9.00
C TYR A 113 10.59 -12.50 8.16
N SER A 114 11.87 -12.82 8.00
CA SER A 114 12.81 -12.11 7.14
C SER A 114 13.57 -13.14 6.30
N SER A 115 13.62 -12.92 4.99
CA SER A 115 14.42 -13.75 4.07
C SER A 115 15.94 -13.53 4.20
N GLN A 116 16.37 -12.58 5.06
CA GLN A 116 17.77 -12.28 5.34
C GLN A 116 18.04 -12.02 6.83
N ALA A 117 19.24 -12.37 7.28
CA ALA A 117 19.68 -12.39 8.67
C ALA A 117 19.71 -11.03 9.42
N ASN A 118 19.42 -9.90 8.75
CA ASN A 118 19.55 -8.54 9.31
C ASN A 118 18.31 -7.65 9.12
N SER A 119 17.11 -8.22 8.95
CA SER A 119 15.87 -7.43 8.94
C SER A 119 14.97 -7.87 10.10
N LEU A 120 14.39 -6.90 10.81
CA LEU A 120 13.55 -7.10 12.01
C LEU A 120 12.24 -7.86 11.74
N GLY A 121 11.96 -8.26 10.49
CA GLY A 121 10.80 -9.10 10.15
C GLY A 121 9.43 -8.48 10.44
N GLN A 122 9.32 -7.14 10.42
CA GLN A 122 8.08 -6.40 10.71
C GLN A 122 7.36 -5.83 9.48
N GLY A 123 7.94 -5.87 8.27
CA GLY A 123 7.45 -5.03 7.16
C GLY A 123 6.12 -5.46 6.51
N LEU A 124 5.85 -6.76 6.41
CA LEU A 124 4.58 -7.28 5.85
C LEU A 124 3.49 -7.56 6.90
N PRO A 125 3.81 -7.96 8.15
CA PRO A 125 2.80 -8.14 9.20
C PRO A 125 2.16 -6.83 9.71
N SER A 126 2.71 -5.66 9.34
CA SER A 126 2.28 -4.35 9.86
C SER A 126 1.35 -3.58 8.90
N VAL A 127 1.00 -4.16 7.75
CA VAL A 127 0.09 -3.57 6.74
C VAL A 127 -1.20 -4.37 6.65
#